data_AF-A0A1F8BA21-F1
#
_entry.id   AF-A0A1F8BA21-F1
#
_cell.length_a   1.000
_cell.length_b   1.000
_cell.length_c   1.000
_cell.angle_alpha   90.00
_cell.angle_beta   90.00
_cell.angle_gamma   90.00
#
_symmetry.space_group_name_H-M   'P 1'
#
loop_
_entity.id
_entity.type
_entity.pdbx_description
1 polymer ?
#
loop_
_entity_poly.entity_id
_entity_poly.type
_entity_poly.pdbx_seq_one_letter_code
_entity_poly.pdbx_strand_id
1 'polypeptide(L)'
;MDFATKNDLKNFATKNDLKSLATKDDIKNMATKDDILASERKLRSELASKDDVLASERRLKLRMGKMKNELAIRIVKLAVDTPTSKEFEDLKRKVEGNYTS
;
A
#
# COMPACT_ATOMS: atom_id res chain seq x y z
N MET A 1 -16.40 -78.03 -8.98
CA MET A 1 -15.60 -76.92 -8.42
C MET A 1 -15.04 -76.18 -9.61
N ASP A 2 -15.49 -74.95 -9.83
CA ASP A 2 -14.90 -74.10 -10.86
C ASP A 2 -13.73 -73.33 -10.26
N PHE A 3 -12.59 -73.40 -10.95
CA PHE A 3 -11.38 -72.66 -10.59
C PHE A 3 -11.29 -71.41 -11.45
N ALA A 4 -10.80 -70.31 -10.85
CA ALA A 4 -10.46 -69.12 -11.60
C ALA A 4 -9.35 -69.43 -12.63
N THR A 5 -9.54 -68.94 -13.84
CA THR A 5 -8.63 -69.03 -14.97
C THR A 5 -7.77 -67.76 -15.09
N LYS A 6 -6.70 -67.82 -15.89
CA LYS A 6 -5.88 -66.63 -16.18
C LYS A 6 -6.67 -65.51 -16.85
N ASN A 7 -7.73 -65.83 -17.59
CA ASN A 7 -8.57 -64.81 -18.22
C ASN A 7 -9.41 -64.06 -17.18
N ASP A 8 -9.82 -64.73 -16.10
CA ASP A 8 -10.57 -64.10 -15.00
C ASP A 8 -9.72 -63.04 -14.27
N LEU A 9 -8.39 -63.16 -14.30
CA LEU A 9 -7.45 -62.24 -13.64
C LEU A 9 -7.04 -61.02 -14.49
N LYS A 10 -7.26 -61.03 -15.82
CA LYS A 10 -6.79 -59.96 -16.72
C LYS A 10 -7.41 -58.60 -16.45
N ASN A 11 -8.61 -58.57 -15.86
CA ASN A 11 -9.36 -57.34 -15.58
C ASN A 11 -9.03 -56.74 -14.20
N PHE A 12 -8.20 -57.39 -13.39
CA PHE A 12 -7.80 -56.88 -12.08
C PHE A 12 -6.59 -55.96 -12.20
N ALA A 13 -6.66 -54.83 -11.48
CA ALA A 13 -5.50 -53.97 -11.31
C ALA A 13 -4.36 -54.71 -10.60
N THR A 14 -3.14 -54.51 -11.09
CA THR A 14 -1.91 -55.01 -10.50
C THR A 14 -1.36 -54.03 -9.46
N LYS A 15 -0.41 -54.50 -8.66
CA LYS A 15 0.31 -53.62 -7.72
C LYS A 15 1.05 -52.48 -8.41
N ASN A 16 1.48 -52.68 -9.66
CA ASN A 16 2.18 -51.64 -10.41
C ASN A 16 1.22 -50.51 -10.83
N ASP A 17 -0.05 -50.82 -11.08
CA ASP A 17 -1.07 -49.83 -11.48
C ASP A 17 -1.40 -48.84 -10.36
N LEU A 18 -1.14 -49.21 -9.09
CA LEU A 18 -1.46 -48.38 -7.92
C LEU A 18 -0.30 -47.50 -7.44
N LYS A 19 0.93 -47.67 -7.97
CA LYS A 19 2.14 -47.00 -7.46
C LYS A 19 2.11 -45.46 -7.54
N SER A 20 1.32 -44.89 -8.46
CA SER A 20 1.24 -43.45 -8.69
C SER A 20 0.03 -42.78 -8.03
N LEU A 21 -0.82 -43.55 -7.34
CA LEU A 21 -2.00 -42.99 -6.68
C LEU A 21 -1.58 -42.24 -5.41
N ALA A 22 -2.05 -40.99 -5.28
CA ALA A 22 -1.95 -40.25 -4.04
C ALA A 22 -2.80 -40.93 -2.96
N THR A 23 -2.26 -40.97 -1.75
CA THR A 23 -2.91 -41.48 -0.55
C THR A 23 -3.67 -40.36 0.16
N LYS A 24 -4.45 -40.73 1.18
CA LYS A 24 -5.12 -39.75 2.06
C LYS A 24 -4.11 -38.94 2.87
N ASP A 25 -2.97 -39.52 3.21
CA ASP A 25 -1.92 -38.83 3.96
C ASP A 25 -1.24 -37.77 3.11
N ASP A 26 -1.08 -38.00 1.80
CA ASP A 26 -0.51 -37.02 0.86
C ASP A 26 -1.33 -35.72 0.78
N ILE A 27 -2.65 -35.80 0.99
CA ILE A 27 -3.56 -34.65 0.86
C ILE A 27 -4.03 -34.07 2.20
N LYS A 28 -3.63 -34.65 3.33
CA LYS A 28 -4.15 -34.30 4.66
C LYS A 28 -3.95 -32.82 5.03
N ASN A 29 -2.88 -32.21 4.51
CA ASN A 29 -2.50 -30.83 4.81
C ASN A 29 -2.76 -29.86 3.64
N MET A 30 -3.49 -30.29 2.60
CA MET A 30 -3.84 -29.39 1.51
C MET A 30 -4.88 -28.38 1.98
N ALA A 31 -4.61 -27.10 1.71
CA ALA A 31 -5.58 -26.04 1.94
C ALA A 31 -6.83 -26.26 1.08
N THR A 32 -7.99 -26.00 1.68
CA THR A 32 -9.28 -26.05 1.02
C THR A 32 -9.61 -24.71 0.37
N LYS A 33 -10.68 -24.69 -0.43
CA LYS A 33 -11.20 -23.43 -0.99
C LYS A 33 -11.68 -22.48 0.11
N ASP A 34 -12.21 -23.01 1.21
CA ASP A 34 -12.70 -22.20 2.31
C ASP A 34 -11.56 -21.52 3.08
N ASP A 35 -10.42 -22.20 3.22
CA ASP A 35 -9.20 -21.60 3.81
C ASP A 35 -8.72 -20.40 2.99
N ILE A 36 -8.78 -20.50 1.66
CA ILE A 36 -8.43 -19.42 0.74
C ILE A 36 -9.43 -18.27 0.85
N LEU A 37 -10.74 -18.55 0.86
CA LEU A 37 -11.78 -17.53 1.00
C LEU A 37 -11.71 -16.81 2.35
N ALA A 38 -11.41 -17.52 3.44
CA ALA A 38 -11.22 -16.92 4.75
C ALA A 38 -10.01 -15.98 4.76
N SER A 39 -8.89 -16.42 4.16
CA SER A 39 -7.68 -15.60 4.01
C SER A 39 -7.93 -14.36 3.15
N GLU A 40 -8.66 -14.51 2.04
CA GLU A 40 -9.03 -13.40 1.16
C GLU A 40 -9.90 -12.37 1.89
N ARG A 41 -10.93 -12.82 2.62
CA ARG A 41 -11.81 -11.94 3.40
C ARG A 41 -11.04 -11.17 4.46
N LYS A 42 -10.12 -11.83 5.18
CA LYS A 42 -9.28 -11.20 6.18
C LYS A 42 -8.42 -10.10 5.55
N LEU A 43 -7.74 -10.41 4.45
CA LEU A 43 -6.95 -9.43 3.70
C LEU A 43 -7.79 -8.23 3.23
N ARG A 44 -9.01 -8.47 2.72
CA ARG A 44 -9.93 -7.41 2.30
C ARG A 44 -10.40 -6.53 3.45
N SER A 45 -10.54 -7.09 4.66
CA SER A 45 -10.97 -6.33 5.84
C SER A 45 -9.86 -5.49 6.48
N GLU A 46 -8.59 -5.90 6.31
CA GLU A 46 -7.43 -5.19 6.87
C GLU A 46 -6.93 -4.06 5.95
N LEU A 47 -7.18 -4.16 4.65
CA LEU A 47 -6.75 -3.16 3.68
C LEU A 47 -7.81 -2.07 3.45
N ALA A 48 -7.39 -0.81 3.36
CA ALA A 48 -8.26 0.28 2.95
C ALA A 48 -8.79 0.04 1.53
N SER A 49 -10.06 0.37 1.28
CA SER A 49 -10.61 0.22 -0.05
C SER A 49 -9.96 1.22 -1.01
N LYS A 50 -10.00 0.90 -2.31
CA LYS A 50 -9.54 1.81 -3.36
C LYS A 50 -10.24 3.17 -3.27
N ASP A 51 -11.53 3.19 -2.92
CA ASP A 51 -12.32 4.40 -2.80
C ASP A 51 -11.90 5.26 -1.61
N ASP A 52 -11.57 4.64 -0.48
CA ASP A 52 -11.03 5.34 0.70
C ASP A 52 -9.71 6.03 0.35
N VAL A 53 -8.83 5.32 -0.36
CA VAL A 53 -7.54 5.87 -0.81
C VAL A 53 -7.75 7.03 -1.78
N LEU A 54 -8.63 6.89 -2.78
CA LEU A 54 -8.95 7.95 -3.72
C LEU A 54 -9.56 9.18 -3.03
N ALA A 55 -10.43 8.98 -2.04
CA ALA A 55 -10.98 10.07 -1.24
C ALA A 55 -9.89 10.79 -0.46
N SER A 56 -8.94 10.06 0.13
CA SER A 56 -7.79 10.62 0.83
C SER A 56 -6.89 11.43 -0.12
N GLU A 57 -6.63 10.93 -1.33
CA GLU A 57 -5.82 11.59 -2.36
C GLU A 57 -6.46 12.91 -2.81
N ARG A 58 -7.78 12.91 -3.04
CA ARG A 58 -8.53 14.14 -3.39
C ARG A 58 -8.42 15.18 -2.28
N ARG A 59 -8.57 14.78 -1.02
CA ARG A 59 -8.42 15.68 0.15
C ARG A 59 -7.00 16.24 0.23
N LEU A 60 -5.98 15.42 -0.01
CA LEU A 60 -4.59 15.86 -0.04
C LEU A 60 -4.34 16.88 -1.14
N LYS A 61 -4.81 16.62 -2.37
CA LYS A 61 -4.70 17.59 -3.48
C LYS A 61 -5.33 18.94 -3.15
N LEU A 62 -6.53 18.93 -2.55
CA LEU A 62 -7.18 20.16 -2.12
C LEU A 62 -6.37 20.91 -1.04
N ARG A 63 -5.88 20.18 -0.03
CA ARG A 63 -5.04 20.75 1.04
C ARG A 63 -3.75 21.35 0.49
N MET A 64 -3.08 20.66 -0.43
CA MET A 64 -1.88 21.17 -1.11
C MET A 64 -2.18 22.43 -1.92
N GLY A 65 -3.31 22.47 -2.63
CA GLY A 65 -3.74 23.67 -3.35
C GLY A 65 -3.92 24.88 -2.42
N LYS A 66 -4.61 24.69 -1.29
CA LYS A 66 -4.78 25.74 -0.27
C LYS A 66 -3.44 26.21 0.30
N MET A 67 -2.56 25.27 0.64
CA MET A 67 -1.23 25.57 1.20
C MET A 67 -0.37 26.35 0.21
N LYS A 68 -0.38 25.98 -1.08
CA LYS A 68 0.33 26.73 -2.14
C LYS A 68 -0.17 28.16 -2.25
N ASN A 69 -1.49 28.36 -2.22
CA ASN A 69 -2.08 29.69 -2.31
C ASN A 69 -1.73 30.54 -1.07
N GLU A 70 -1.82 29.95 0.12
CA GLU A 70 -1.45 30.64 1.35
C GLU A 70 0.03 31.04 1.37
N LEU A 71 0.92 30.14 0.91
CA LEU A 71 2.34 30.43 0.78
C LEU A 71 2.60 31.58 -0.19
N ALA A 72 1.92 31.59 -1.36
CA ALA A 72 2.03 32.67 -2.32
C ALA A 72 1.63 34.03 -1.71
N ILE A 73 0.52 34.07 -0.96
CA ILE A 73 0.08 35.29 -0.26
C ILE A 73 1.13 35.76 0.76
N ARG A 74 1.72 34.84 1.54
CA ARG A 74 2.75 35.21 2.53
C ARG A 74 4.02 35.75 1.87
N ILE A 75 4.46 35.15 0.76
CA ILE A 75 5.62 35.64 0.00
C ILE A 75 5.39 37.06 -0.49
N VAL A 76 4.21 37.35 -1.07
CA VAL A 76 3.87 38.69 -1.55
C VAL A 76 3.86 39.70 -0.40
N LYS A 77 3.25 39.36 0.75
CA LYS A 77 3.25 40.24 1.93
C LYS A 77 4.67 40.52 2.42
N LEU A 78 5.50 39.48 2.57
CA LEU A 78 6.90 39.64 2.96
C LEU A 78 7.66 40.54 1.98
N ALA A 79 7.46 40.38 0.67
CA ALA A 79 8.13 41.22 -0.32
C ALA A 79 7.74 42.71 -0.23
N VAL A 80 6.52 43.01 0.24
CA VAL A 80 6.05 44.40 0.47
C VAL A 80 6.59 44.96 1.79
N ASP A 81 6.62 44.14 2.84
CA ASP A 81 6.95 44.61 4.19
C ASP A 81 8.46 44.53 4.52
N THR A 82 9.25 43.81 3.72
CA THR A 82 10.70 43.65 3.95
C THR A 82 11.46 44.88 3.45
N PRO A 83 12.18 45.61 4.32
CA PRO A 83 13.03 46.72 3.89
C PRO A 83 14.08 46.23 2.91
N THR A 84 14.37 47.03 1.89
CA THR A 84 15.52 46.76 1.03
C THR A 84 16.81 46.84 1.86
N SER A 85 17.87 46.13 1.46
CA SER A 85 19.17 46.23 2.14
C SER A 85 19.67 47.67 2.24
N LYS A 86 19.37 48.51 1.23
CA LYS A 86 19.73 49.92 1.25
C LYS A 86 18.96 50.69 2.32
N GLU A 87 17.63 50.53 2.38
CA GLU A 87 16.81 51.17 3.41
C GLU A 87 17.21 50.71 4.83
N PHE A 88 17.56 49.43 4.98
CA PHE A 88 18.05 48.88 6.23
C PHE A 88 19.39 49.51 6.66
N GLU A 89 20.37 49.58 5.77
CA GLU A 89 21.67 50.20 6.06
C GLU A 89 21.56 51.72 6.30
N ASP A 90 20.65 52.41 5.60
CA ASP A 90 20.36 53.83 5.82
C ASP A 90 19.73 54.06 7.20
N LEU A 91 18.81 53.18 7.62
CA LEU A 91 18.21 53.24 8.96
C LEU A 91 19.26 52.95 10.04
N LYS A 92 20.09 51.93 9.85
CA LYS A 92 21.17 51.55 10.78
C LYS A 92 22.12 52.71 11.02
N ARG A 93 22.60 53.38 9.96
CA ARG A 93 23.46 54.56 10.08
C ARG A 93 22.79 55.72 10.84
N LYS A 94 21.50 55.98 10.61
CA LYS A 94 20.75 57.00 11.36
C LYS A 94 20.65 56.67 12.85
N VAL A 95 20.40 55.40 13.18
CA VAL A 95 20.30 54.95 14.57
C VAL A 95 21.66 55.05 15.26
N GLU A 96 22.73 54.53 14.65
CA GLU A 96 24.09 54.56 15.21
C GLU A 96 24.62 56.00 15.40
N GLY A 97 24.30 56.91 14.47
CA GLY A 97 24.66 58.33 14.59
C GLY A 97 23.97 59.05 15.75
N ASN A 98 22.78 58.60 16.16
CA ASN A 98 22.03 59.22 17.25
C ASN A 98 22.50 58.78 18.66
N TYR A 99 23.30 57.72 18.77
CA TYR A 99 23.87 57.26 20.06
C TYR A 99 25.32 57.71 20.28
N THR A 100 25.91 58.43 19.33
CA THR A 100 27.32 58.86 19.37
C THR A 100 27.47 60.39 19.49
N SER A 101 26.39 61.12 19.76
CA SER A 101 26.39 62.55 20.11
C SER A 101 26.17 62.79 21.60
#